data_AF-A0AAP8N8P7-F1
#
_entry.id   AF-A0AAP8N8P7-F1
#
_cell.length_a   1.000
_cell.length_b   1.000
_cell.length_c   1.000
_cell.angle_alpha   90.00
_cell.angle_beta   90.00
_cell.angle_gamma   90.00
#
_symmetry.space_group_name_H-M   'P 1'
#
loop_
_entity.id
_entity.type
_entity.pdbx_description
1 polymer ?
#
loop_
_entity_poly.entity_id
_entity_poly.type
_entity_poly.pdbx_seq_one_letter_code
_entity_poly.pdbx_strand_id
1 'polypeptide(L)'
;TWLDQAPEVKGKPLILLGQSLGGSMAVHYLAQHPERQRQLKAFVLDGVPASYRDVGRFALSTSWMTWPFQVPLSWLVPDGDSAIRSMTQLNG
;
A
#
# COMPACT_ATOMS: atom_id res chain seq x y z
N THR A 1 7.00 -24.90 -0.82
CA THR A 1 7.72 -23.62 -0.63
C THR A 1 9.04 -23.90 0.06
N TRP A 2 9.97 -22.93 0.09
CA TRP A 2 11.22 -23.06 0.87
C TRP A 2 10.95 -23.49 2.31
N LEU A 3 9.93 -22.90 2.94
CA LEU A 3 9.52 -23.21 4.31
C LEU A 3 9.09 -24.68 4.50
N ASP A 4 8.47 -25.32 3.49
CA ASP A 4 8.07 -26.74 3.58
C ASP A 4 9.27 -27.71 3.53
N GLN A 5 10.40 -27.26 2.96
CA GLN A 5 11.60 -28.06 2.75
C GLN A 5 12.62 -27.87 3.88
N ALA A 6 12.49 -26.81 4.68
CA ALA A 6 13.36 -26.47 5.79
C ALA A 6 13.24 -27.50 6.95
N PRO A 7 14.29 -28.29 7.24
CA PRO A 7 14.25 -29.33 8.28
C PRO A 7 13.89 -28.78 9.66
N GLU A 8 14.34 -27.57 9.98
CA GLU A 8 14.15 -26.88 11.26
C GLU A 8 12.69 -26.56 11.61
N VAL A 9 11.79 -26.49 10.62
CA VAL A 9 10.37 -26.18 10.80
C VAL A 9 9.45 -27.35 10.46
N LYS A 10 10.00 -28.47 9.97
CA LYS A 10 9.21 -29.65 9.60
C LYS A 10 8.42 -30.18 10.78
N GLY A 11 7.10 -30.32 10.59
CA GLY A 11 6.17 -30.80 11.62
C GLY A 11 5.90 -29.81 12.76
N LYS A 12 6.46 -28.60 12.72
CA LYS A 12 6.15 -27.54 13.69
C LYS A 12 4.90 -26.76 13.27
N PRO A 13 4.13 -26.24 14.23
CA PRO A 13 2.99 -25.40 13.90
C PRO A 13 3.46 -24.11 13.21
N LEU A 14 2.83 -23.79 12.08
CA LEU A 14 3.10 -22.57 11.34
C LEU A 14 2.18 -21.44 11.82
N ILE A 15 2.75 -20.30 12.15
CA ILE A 15 2.01 -19.09 12.54
C ILE A 15 2.44 -17.97 11.60
N LEU A 16 1.46 -17.28 11.00
CA LEU A 16 1.72 -16.15 10.12
C LEU A 16 1.59 -14.84 10.92
N LEU A 17 2.62 -13.99 10.90
CA LEU A 17 2.56 -12.62 11.41
C LEU A 17 2.50 -11.66 10.22
N GLY A 18 1.41 -10.90 10.12
CA GLY A 18 1.23 -9.88 9.11
C GLY A 18 1.16 -8.51 9.76
N GLN A 19 2.06 -7.59 9.40
CA GLN A 19 2.05 -6.23 9.91
C GLN A 19 1.77 -5.25 8.77
N SER A 20 0.89 -4.25 8.99
CA SER A 20 0.61 -3.18 8.03
C SER A 20 0.30 -3.71 6.61
N LEU A 21 1.05 -3.27 5.59
CA LEU A 21 0.93 -3.75 4.21
C LEU A 21 1.21 -5.25 4.07
N GLY A 22 2.20 -5.77 4.82
CA GLY A 22 2.53 -7.20 4.82
C GLY A 22 1.36 -8.08 5.24
N GLY A 23 0.55 -7.62 6.20
CA GLY A 23 -0.66 -8.33 6.60
C GLY A 23 -1.77 -8.27 5.54
N SER A 24 -1.89 -7.16 4.81
CA SER A 24 -2.85 -7.06 3.70
C SER A 24 -2.49 -8.04 2.58
N MET A 25 -1.20 -8.13 2.23
CA MET A 25 -0.71 -9.10 1.24
C MET A 25 -0.89 -10.54 1.70
N ALA A 26 -0.66 -10.83 2.98
CA ALA A 26 -0.87 -12.15 3.54
C ALA A 26 -2.34 -12.58 3.46
N VAL A 27 -3.27 -11.70 3.83
CA VAL A 27 -4.72 -11.97 3.71
C VAL A 27 -5.11 -12.20 2.25
N HIS A 28 -4.62 -11.37 1.33
CA HIS A 28 -4.85 -11.53 -0.11
C HIS A 28 -4.39 -12.89 -0.64
N TYR A 29 -3.16 -13.30 -0.28
CA TYR A 29 -2.56 -14.55 -0.69
C TYR A 29 -3.35 -15.76 -0.14
N LEU A 30 -3.67 -15.75 1.15
CA LEU A 30 -4.40 -16.85 1.80
C LEU A 30 -5.83 -17.01 1.28
N ALA A 31 -6.50 -15.91 0.91
CA ALA A 31 -7.83 -15.97 0.30
C ALA A 31 -7.84 -16.70 -1.05
N GLN A 32 -6.73 -16.66 -1.79
CA GLN A 32 -6.57 -17.36 -3.07
C GLN A 32 -6.02 -18.78 -2.92
N HIS A 33 -5.44 -19.10 -1.76
CA HIS A 33 -4.78 -20.37 -1.48
C HIS A 33 -5.34 -21.00 -0.19
N PRO A 34 -6.60 -21.45 -0.20
CA PRO A 34 -7.28 -21.97 0.99
C PRO A 34 -6.58 -23.23 1.56
N GLU A 35 -5.89 -24.01 0.74
CA GLU A 35 -5.06 -25.13 1.18
C GLU A 35 -3.88 -24.68 2.04
N ARG A 36 -3.27 -23.52 1.74
CA ARG A 36 -2.22 -22.92 2.57
C ARG A 36 -2.76 -22.39 3.87
N GLN A 37 -3.95 -21.79 3.84
CA GLN A 37 -4.63 -21.35 5.05
C GLN A 37 -4.85 -22.50 6.05
N ARG A 38 -5.27 -23.66 5.56
CA ARG A 38 -5.50 -24.87 6.42
C ARG A 38 -4.23 -25.42 7.07
N GLN A 39 -3.05 -25.12 6.52
CA GLN A 39 -1.77 -25.56 7.08
C GLN A 39 -1.26 -24.63 8.20
N LEU A 40 -1.82 -23.43 8.32
CA LEU A 40 -1.49 -22.50 9.39
C LEU A 40 -2.25 -22.86 10.66
N LYS A 41 -1.54 -22.88 11.79
CA LYS A 41 -2.16 -23.02 13.12
C LYS A 41 -2.86 -21.73 13.55
N ALA A 42 -2.28 -20.58 13.19
CA ALA A 42 -2.81 -19.27 13.52
C ALA A 42 -2.25 -18.20 12.59
N PHE A 43 -2.90 -17.04 12.58
CA PHE A 43 -2.36 -15.80 12.02
C PHE A 43 -2.58 -14.65 13.00
N VAL A 44 -1.61 -13.74 13.07
CA VAL A 44 -1.62 -12.53 13.89
C VAL A 44 -1.50 -11.35 12.93
N LEU A 45 -2.48 -10.46 12.96
CA LEU A 45 -2.54 -9.29 12.09
C LEU A 45 -2.42 -8.04 12.97
N ASP A 46 -1.32 -7.31 12.80
CA ASP A 46 -1.04 -6.09 13.56
C ASP A 46 -1.04 -4.85 12.66
N GLY A 47 -1.90 -3.88 12.99
CA GLY A 47 -2.07 -2.65 12.21
C GLY A 47 -2.45 -2.88 10.75
N VAL A 48 -3.11 -4.02 10.44
CA VAL A 48 -3.50 -4.38 9.08
C VAL A 48 -4.78 -3.62 8.69
N PRO A 49 -4.77 -2.85 7.59
CA PRO A 49 -5.96 -2.16 7.12
C PRO A 49 -7.13 -3.12 6.88
N ALA A 50 -8.29 -2.81 7.46
CA ALA A 50 -9.47 -3.67 7.41
C ALA A 50 -10.12 -3.74 6.02
N SER A 51 -9.74 -2.88 5.08
CA SER A 51 -10.34 -2.81 3.74
C SER A 51 -9.33 -2.46 2.65
N TYR A 52 -9.39 -3.14 1.51
CA TYR A 52 -8.73 -2.72 0.28
C TYR A 52 -9.15 -1.31 -0.17
N ARG A 53 -10.37 -0.86 0.21
CA ARG A 53 -10.79 0.54 0.01
C ARG A 53 -10.04 1.51 0.91
N ASP A 54 -9.69 1.11 2.12
CA ASP A 54 -8.93 1.95 3.05
C ASP A 54 -7.44 1.96 2.68
N VAL A 55 -6.88 0.84 2.21
CA VAL A 55 -5.54 0.78 1.57
C VAL A 55 -5.52 1.60 0.29
N GLY A 56 -6.57 1.48 -0.55
CA GLY A 56 -6.71 2.26 -1.78
C GLY A 56 -6.81 3.76 -1.49
N ARG A 57 -7.62 4.16 -0.49
CA ARG A 57 -7.70 5.55 -0.02
C ARG A 57 -6.39 6.04 0.56
N PHE A 58 -5.69 5.22 1.35
CA PHE A 58 -4.38 5.55 1.90
C PHE A 58 -3.30 5.66 0.80
N ALA A 59 -3.28 4.76 -0.18
CA ALA A 59 -2.36 4.81 -1.31
C ALA A 59 -2.68 5.98 -2.26
N LEU A 60 -3.96 6.32 -2.44
CA LEU A 60 -4.40 7.49 -3.22
C LEU A 60 -4.17 8.81 -2.47
N SER A 61 -4.28 8.84 -1.14
CA SER A 61 -3.90 10.00 -0.32
C SER A 61 -2.37 10.14 -0.24
N THR A 62 -1.65 9.04 -0.39
CA THR A 62 -0.19 8.98 -0.40
C THR A 62 0.30 8.88 -1.83
N SER A 63 0.08 9.96 -2.58
CA SER A 63 0.71 10.31 -3.85
C SER A 63 2.25 10.15 -3.80
N TRP A 64 2.76 8.92 -3.83
CA TRP A 64 4.19 8.61 -3.63
C TRP A 64 4.92 8.17 -4.90
N MET A 65 4.21 7.58 -5.88
CA MET A 65 4.82 7.10 -7.12
C MET A 65 4.87 8.16 -8.24
N THR A 66 4.07 9.23 -8.13
CA THR A 66 4.06 10.38 -9.06
C THR A 66 4.82 11.60 -8.54
N TRP A 67 5.24 11.61 -7.26
CA TRP A 67 5.96 12.73 -6.64
C TRP A 67 7.24 13.16 -7.40
N PRO A 68 8.13 12.26 -7.85
CA PRO A 68 9.32 12.69 -8.59
C PRO A 68 8.99 13.21 -9.99
N PHE A 69 7.78 12.99 -10.50
CA PHE A 69 7.31 13.55 -11.78
C PHE A 69 6.55 14.87 -11.59
N GLN A 70 5.97 15.15 -10.41
CA GLN A 70 5.30 16.42 -10.12
C GLN A 70 6.24 17.63 -10.20
N VAL A 71 7.49 17.49 -9.74
CA VAL A 71 8.50 18.57 -9.78
C VAL A 71 9.02 18.89 -11.19
N PRO A 72 9.45 17.92 -12.02
CA PRO A 72 9.90 18.22 -13.38
C PRO A 72 8.74 18.58 -14.31
N LEU A 73 7.54 18.02 -14.13
CA LEU A 73 6.37 18.39 -14.96
C LEU A 73 5.81 19.77 -14.61
N SER A 74 6.00 20.28 -13.39
CA SER A 74 5.58 21.65 -13.05
C SER A 74 6.40 22.71 -13.80
N TRP A 75 7.64 22.42 -14.21
CA TRP A 75 8.45 23.30 -15.04
C TRP A 75 8.02 23.35 -16.51
N LEU A 76 7.20 22.37 -16.95
CA LEU A 76 6.62 22.34 -18.29
C LEU A 76 5.28 23.07 -18.38
N VAL A 77 4.72 23.51 -17.25
CA VAL A 77 3.51 24.34 -17.23
C VAL A 77 3.95 25.81 -17.39
N PRO A 78 3.58 26.50 -18.49
CA PRO A 78 3.94 27.89 -18.68
C PRO A 78 3.27 28.76 -17.61
N ASP A 79 4.07 29.43 -16.78
CA ASP A 79 3.62 30.32 -15.70
C ASP A 79 3.19 31.72 -16.22
N GLY A 80 2.66 31.75 -17.44
CA GLY A 80 2.27 32.99 -18.14
C GLY A 80 0.95 33.58 -17.64
N ASP A 81 0.07 32.74 -17.08
CA ASP A 81 -1.31 33.10 -16.73
C ASP A 81 -1.66 32.72 -15.27
N SER A 82 -0.70 32.76 -14.34
CA SER A 82 -1.00 32.54 -12.93
C SER A 82 -1.82 33.71 -12.34
N ALA A 83 -2.97 33.36 -11.76
CA ALA A 83 -4.03 34.24 -11.23
C ALA A 83 -3.57 35.26 -10.16
N ILE A 84 -2.31 35.20 -9.73
CA ILE A 84 -1.68 36.18 -8.84
C ILE A 84 -1.52 37.55 -9.53
N ARG A 85 -1.37 37.61 -10.88
CA ARG A 85 -1.33 38.90 -11.60
C ARG A 85 -2.70 39.52 -11.88
N SER A 86 -3.79 38.75 -11.81
CA SER A 86 -5.14 39.24 -12.10
C SER A 86 -5.83 39.92 -10.91
N MET A 87 -5.33 39.72 -9.68
CA MET A 87 -5.86 40.39 -8.49
C MET A 87 -5.58 41.91 -8.47
N THR A 88 -4.62 42.40 -9.25
CA THR A 88 -4.35 43.84 -9.36
C THR A 88 -5.31 44.60 -10.30
N GLN A 89 -6.16 43.89 -11.05
CA GLN A 89 -7.16 44.48 -11.96
C GLN A 89 -8.59 44.49 -11.40
N LEU A 90 -8.81 43.99 -10.18
CA LEU A 90 -10.08 44.10 -9.49
C LEU A 90 -9.94 45.09 -8.32
N ASN A 91 -9.89 46.38 -8.66
CA ASN A 91 -10.25 47.46 -7.75
C ASN A 91 -11.55 48.08 -8.26
N GLY A 92 -12.49 48.31 -7.34
CA GLY A 92 -13.55 49.30 -7.51
C GLY A 92 -13.01 50.72 -7.54
#